data_AF-A0A1H7Q1U0-F1
#
_entry.id   AF-A0A1H7Q1U0-F1
#
_cell.length_a   1.000
_cell.length_b   1.000
_cell.length_c   1.000
_cell.angle_alpha   90.00
_cell.angle_beta   90.00
_cell.angle_gamma   90.00
#
_symmetry.space_group_name_H-M   'P 1'
#
loop_
_entity.id
_entity.type
_entity.pdbx_description
1 polymer ?
#
loop_
_entity_poly.entity_id
_entity_poly.type
_entity_poly.pdbx_seq_one_letter_code
_entity_poly.pdbx_strand_id
1 'polypeptide(L)'
;MRSIAAFFLITALAGCAATEQAQRSGGPPRPSARPVYNLTGYPPAFKDGYIDGCETAKKTSFALKDKRRFASDTQYRLGWNDGFSLCRR
;
A
#
# COMPACT_ATOMS: atom_id res chain seq x y z
N MET A 1 37.79 12.01 -52.74
CA MET A 1 37.47 13.44 -52.93
C MET A 1 35.96 13.58 -53.10
N ARG A 2 35.31 14.37 -52.22
CA ARG A 2 34.03 15.11 -52.45
C ARG A 2 32.76 14.24 -52.58
N SER A 3 31.64 14.41 -51.86
CA SER A 3 31.05 15.53 -51.09
C SER A 3 29.99 14.93 -50.12
N ILE A 4 29.99 15.30 -48.83
CA ILE A 4 29.02 16.21 -48.19
C ILE A 4 27.54 15.90 -48.52
N ALA A 5 26.80 15.40 -47.54
CA ALA A 5 25.59 16.06 -47.03
C ALA A 5 25.03 15.24 -45.86
N ALA A 6 25.24 15.77 -44.65
CA ALA A 6 24.48 15.39 -43.48
C ALA A 6 22.99 15.65 -43.75
N PHE A 7 22.17 14.61 -43.74
CA PHE A 7 20.75 14.77 -43.49
C PHE A 7 20.43 14.09 -42.16
N PHE A 8 20.60 14.92 -41.13
CA PHE A 8 19.92 14.80 -39.85
C PHE A 8 18.42 14.61 -40.12
N LEU A 9 17.92 13.39 -39.98
CA LEU A 9 16.51 13.16 -39.70
C LEU A 9 16.38 12.60 -38.29
N ILE A 10 16.53 13.49 -37.31
CA ILE A 10 16.08 13.24 -35.95
C ILE A 10 14.56 13.40 -35.99
N THR A 11 13.85 12.30 -36.22
CA THR A 11 12.42 12.20 -35.98
C THR A 11 12.19 12.25 -34.46
N ALA A 12 11.82 13.43 -33.97
CA ALA A 12 11.35 13.62 -32.60
C ALA A 12 9.96 12.97 -32.44
N LEU A 13 9.94 11.71 -31.99
CA LEU A 13 8.76 11.11 -31.37
C LEU A 13 8.59 11.72 -29.97
N ALA A 14 8.06 12.94 -29.91
CA ALA A 14 7.52 13.51 -28.68
C ALA A 14 6.16 12.84 -28.43
N GLY A 15 6.18 11.65 -27.83
CA GLY A 15 4.98 10.87 -27.60
C GLY A 15 5.15 9.84 -26.48
N CYS A 16 4.34 10.05 -25.44
CA CYS A 16 3.83 9.08 -24.47
C CYS A 16 4.48 9.01 -23.08
N ALA A 17 3.53 8.97 -22.13
CA ALA A 17 3.61 8.70 -20.71
C ALA A 17 4.22 9.81 -19.85
N ALA A 18 3.33 10.72 -19.41
CA ALA A 18 3.39 11.16 -18.03
C ALA A 18 3.37 9.91 -17.14
N THR A 19 4.55 9.40 -16.82
CA THR A 19 4.72 8.54 -15.66
C THR A 19 4.50 9.44 -14.46
N GLU A 20 3.24 9.57 -14.04
CA GLU A 20 2.95 9.75 -12.62
C GLU A 20 3.48 8.50 -11.91
N GLN A 21 4.81 8.44 -11.78
CA GLN A 21 5.43 7.75 -10.66
C GLN A 21 4.92 8.52 -9.45
N ALA A 22 3.79 8.05 -8.92
CA ALA A 22 3.41 8.27 -7.55
C ALA A 22 4.66 7.99 -6.73
N GLN A 23 5.36 9.08 -6.40
CA GLN A 23 6.56 9.11 -5.61
C GLN A 23 6.19 8.46 -4.29
N ARG A 24 6.41 7.14 -4.19
CA ARG A 24 6.38 6.42 -2.93
C ARG A 24 7.61 6.88 -2.19
N SER A 25 7.48 8.05 -1.57
CA SER A 25 8.34 8.49 -0.50
C SER A 25 8.42 7.33 0.48
N GLY A 26 9.61 6.75 0.64
CA GLY A 26 9.89 5.62 1.54
C GLY A 26 9.74 5.94 3.03
N GLY A 27 8.96 6.97 3.37
CA GLY A 27 8.58 7.28 4.74
C GLY A 27 7.43 6.39 5.21
N PRO A 28 7.22 6.29 6.53
CA PRO A 28 6.08 5.59 7.08
C PRO A 28 4.79 6.18 6.50
N PRO A 29 3.78 5.34 6.18
CA PRO A 29 2.54 5.84 5.65
C PRO A 29 1.89 6.84 6.61
N ARG A 30 1.34 7.93 6.06
CA ARG A 30 0.62 8.94 6.85
C ARG A 30 -0.58 8.28 7.56
N PRO A 31 -0.87 8.61 8.83
CA PRO A 31 -2.03 8.05 9.54
C PRO A 31 -3.36 8.28 8.81
N SER A 32 -3.50 9.41 8.11
CA SER A 32 -4.68 9.73 7.29
C SER A 32 -4.83 8.85 6.04
N ALA A 33 -3.78 8.15 5.62
CA ALA A 33 -3.82 7.19 4.53
C ALA A 33 -4.16 5.77 5.01
N ARG A 34 -4.36 5.54 6.32
CA ARG A 34 -4.71 4.22 6.85
C ARG A 34 -6.08 3.79 6.30
N PRO A 35 -6.21 2.57 5.76
CA PRO A 35 -7.48 2.08 5.24
C PRO A 35 -8.58 2.06 6.30
N VAL A 36 -9.78 2.46 5.89
CA VAL A 36 -10.98 2.51 6.75
C VAL A 36 -11.92 1.39 6.34
N TYR A 37 -12.34 0.59 7.31
CA TYR A 37 -13.36 -0.45 7.15
C TYR A 37 -14.59 -0.08 7.95
N ASN A 38 -15.79 -0.38 7.43
CA ASN A 38 -17.02 -0.20 8.19
C ASN A 38 -17.16 -1.32 9.24
N LEU A 39 -16.60 -1.07 10.42
CA LEU A 39 -16.64 -1.95 11.58
C LEU A 39 -17.47 -1.30 12.70
N THR A 40 -18.58 -0.65 12.32
CA THR A 40 -19.50 -0.05 13.29
C THR A 40 -20.04 -1.13 14.22
N GLY A 41 -20.13 -0.83 15.52
CA GLY A 41 -20.56 -1.79 16.55
C GLY A 41 -19.45 -2.68 17.12
N TYR A 42 -18.26 -2.75 16.51
CA TYR A 42 -17.14 -3.52 17.07
C TYR A 42 -16.33 -2.72 18.10
N PRO A 43 -15.68 -3.39 19.09
CA PRO A 43 -14.77 -2.73 20.02
C PRO A 43 -13.56 -2.09 19.32
N PRO A 44 -13.01 -0.97 19.81
CA PRO A 44 -11.86 -0.30 19.18
C PRO A 44 -10.65 -1.21 18.95
N ALA A 45 -10.32 -2.06 19.94
CA ALA A 45 -9.20 -2.99 19.82
C ALA A 45 -9.38 -4.02 18.70
N PHE A 46 -10.61 -4.50 18.51
CA PHE A 46 -10.95 -5.39 17.39
C PHE A 46 -10.76 -4.67 16.05
N LYS A 47 -11.20 -3.41 15.92
CA LYS A 47 -11.05 -2.64 14.69
C LYS A 47 -9.58 -2.45 14.30
N ASP A 48 -8.73 -2.13 15.27
CA ASP A 48 -7.29 -2.02 15.06
C ASP A 48 -6.70 -3.34 14.55
N GLY A 49 -7.03 -4.44 15.24
CA GLY A 49 -6.60 -5.78 14.85
C GLY A 49 -7.04 -6.10 13.42
N TYR A 50 -8.31 -5.86 13.10
CA TYR A 50 -8.88 -6.13 11.77
C TYR A 50 -8.14 -5.40 10.66
N ILE A 51 -7.89 -4.10 10.83
CA ILE A 51 -7.13 -3.32 9.85
C ILE A 51 -5.73 -3.91 9.69
N ASP A 52 -5.00 -4.12 10.79
CA ASP A 52 -3.63 -4.63 10.76
C ASP A 52 -3.54 -6.03 10.11
N GLY A 53 -4.49 -6.91 10.42
CA GLY A 53 -4.59 -8.25 9.85
C GLY A 53 -4.88 -8.22 8.35
N CYS A 54 -5.86 -7.41 7.93
CA CYS A 54 -6.24 -7.28 6.53
C CYS A 54 -5.11 -6.68 5.68
N GLU A 55 -4.44 -5.65 6.18
CA GLU A 55 -3.30 -5.02 5.51
C GLU A 55 -2.08 -5.98 5.46
N THR A 56 -1.91 -6.83 6.48
CA THR A 56 -0.91 -7.91 6.46
C THR A 56 -1.21 -8.93 5.36
N ALA A 57 -2.46 -9.38 5.22
CA ALA A 57 -2.85 -10.32 4.17
C ALA A 57 -2.64 -9.74 2.76
N LYS A 58 -2.95 -8.45 2.59
CA LYS A 58 -2.77 -7.69 1.34
C LYS A 58 -1.32 -7.29 1.05
N LYS A 59 -0.39 -7.54 1.97
CA LYS A 59 1.03 -7.15 1.87
C LYS A 59 1.23 -5.65 1.60
N THR A 60 0.43 -4.79 2.23
CA THR A 60 0.57 -3.33 2.07
C THR A 60 1.60 -2.76 3.05
N SER A 61 1.94 -1.49 2.90
CA SER A 61 2.79 -0.75 3.85
C SER A 61 2.14 -0.55 5.23
N PHE A 62 0.85 -0.88 5.39
CA PHE A 62 0.13 -0.82 6.66
C PHE A 62 0.08 -2.16 7.40
N ALA A 63 0.79 -3.18 6.91
CA ALA A 63 0.92 -4.49 7.54
C ALA A 63 1.66 -4.40 8.90
N LEU A 64 0.96 -3.99 9.95
CA LEU A 64 1.53 -3.73 11.27
C LEU A 64 0.98 -4.72 12.31
N LYS A 65 1.64 -5.86 12.50
CA LYS A 65 1.27 -6.77 13.58
C LYS A 65 1.87 -6.31 14.92
N ASP A 66 1.07 -5.72 15.79
CA ASP A 66 1.48 -5.44 17.18
C ASP A 66 1.56 -6.77 17.95
N LYS A 67 2.77 -7.31 18.09
CA LYS A 67 3.02 -8.60 18.75
C LYS A 67 2.60 -8.59 20.23
N ARG A 68 2.77 -7.47 20.93
CA ARG A 68 2.43 -7.35 22.34
C ARG A 68 0.92 -7.44 22.51
N ARG A 69 0.17 -6.63 21.75
CA ARG A 69 -1.30 -6.69 21.75
C ARG A 69 -1.81 -8.03 21.25
N PHE A 70 -1.19 -8.62 20.23
CA PHE A 70 -1.58 -9.96 19.77
C PHE A 70 -1.47 -11.02 20.87
N ALA A 71 -0.49 -10.91 21.77
CA ALA A 71 -0.34 -11.80 22.92
C ALA A 71 -1.34 -11.49 24.05
N SER A 72 -1.48 -10.22 24.45
CA SER A 72 -2.18 -9.82 25.67
C SER A 72 -3.61 -9.32 25.50
N ASP A 73 -4.01 -8.88 24.31
CA ASP A 73 -5.31 -8.28 24.00
C ASP A 73 -6.12 -9.22 23.10
N THR A 74 -7.07 -9.94 23.71
CA THR A 74 -7.92 -10.90 22.99
C THR A 74 -8.74 -10.25 21.88
N GLN A 75 -9.22 -9.01 22.06
CA GLN A 75 -10.03 -8.32 21.04
C GLN A 75 -9.17 -7.97 19.83
N TYR A 76 -7.96 -7.45 20.05
CA TYR A 76 -7.01 -7.21 18.97
C TYR A 76 -6.65 -8.50 18.22
N ARG A 77 -6.35 -9.59 18.96
CA ARG A 77 -6.00 -10.88 18.34
C ARG A 77 -7.15 -11.44 17.48
N LEU A 78 -8.39 -11.38 17.98
CA LEU A 78 -9.57 -11.80 17.22
C LEU A 78 -9.72 -10.98 15.93
N GLY A 79 -9.70 -9.65 16.04
CA GLY A 79 -9.77 -8.76 14.88
C GLY A 79 -8.67 -9.06 13.86
N TRP A 80 -7.42 -9.24 14.31
CA TRP A 80 -6.29 -9.54 13.44
C TRP A 80 -6.47 -10.85 12.67
N ASN A 81 -6.92 -11.91 13.34
CA ASN A 81 -7.15 -13.20 12.69
C ASN A 81 -8.28 -13.11 11.65
N ASP A 82 -9.38 -12.41 11.98
CA ASP A 82 -10.51 -12.22 11.07
C ASP A 82 -10.10 -11.41 9.84
N GLY A 83 -9.47 -10.25 10.04
CA GLY A 83 -8.98 -9.40 8.96
C GLY A 83 -7.99 -10.13 8.05
N PHE A 84 -7.04 -10.87 8.63
CA PHE A 84 -6.08 -11.66 7.86
C PHE A 84 -6.76 -12.75 7.03
N SER A 85 -7.74 -13.45 7.60
CA SER A 85 -8.43 -14.56 6.93
C SER A 85 -9.34 -14.07 5.80
N LEU A 86 -10.08 -12.99 6.02
CA LEU A 86 -11.05 -12.45 5.05
C LEU A 86 -10.38 -11.73 3.88
N CYS A 87 -9.22 -11.10 4.11
CA CYS A 87 -8.51 -10.33 3.09
C CYS A 87 -7.43 -11.12 2.34
N ARG A 88 -7.17 -12.38 2.71
CA ARG A 88 -6.27 -13.28 1.99
C ARG A 88 -6.99 -13.77 0.73
N ARG A 89 -6.75 -13.09 -0.39
CA ARG A 89 -7.20 -13.46 -1.74
C ARG A 89 -6.01 -13.56 -2.67
#